data_AF-A0AAW5JQG7-F1
#
_entry.id   AF-A0AAW5JQG7-F1
#
_cell.length_a   1.000
_cell.length_b   1.000
_cell.length_c   1.000
_cell.angle_alpha   90.00
_cell.angle_beta   90.00
_cell.angle_gamma   90.00
#
_symmetry.space_group_name_H-M   'P 1'
#
loop_
_entity.id
_entity.type
_entity.pdbx_description
1 polymer ?
#
loop_
_entity_poly.entity_id
_entity_poly.type
_entity_poly.pdbx_seq_one_letter_code
_entity_poly.pdbx_strand_id
1 'polypeptide(L)'
;MLNYISAELYKVRRRKSTWALLALLLGLESLYILLFAHGECYELLNAFVTTLTLGLPMALLLSALVCSDMGRSGTLKNELSAGLPRSRIYLGKLLSALIVALIALALVVGLCLAAGGLLFRHSDPAQDRAALAVVGYCLAAALPLWVGGLGLAQMLFFLVPSPGAAESLYFVWFVFLDWMASLITWNAQGPLAQAAAALQSLLLSWTFGQLEGVLTRELLAHSWLVGLGWLAVTSSVGVLVFRRRELR
;
A
#
# COMPACT_ATOMS: atom_id res chain seq x y z
N MET A 1 -3.14 22.35 9.06
CA MET A 1 -2.99 21.11 8.27
C MET A 1 -4.29 20.70 7.59
N LEU A 2 -5.40 20.60 8.33
CA LEU A 2 -6.69 20.10 7.82
C LEU A 2 -7.19 20.81 6.53
N ASN A 3 -7.12 22.14 6.46
CA ASN A 3 -7.53 22.88 5.25
C ASN A 3 -6.70 22.55 4.00
N TYR A 4 -5.45 22.13 4.19
CA TYR A 4 -4.60 21.69 3.06
C TYR A 4 -5.00 20.29 2.61
N ILE A 5 -5.24 19.38 3.56
CA ILE A 5 -5.72 18.02 3.28
C ILE A 5 -7.07 18.07 2.56
N SER A 6 -8.02 18.90 3.02
CA SER A 6 -9.31 19.03 2.35
C SER A 6 -9.18 19.57 0.91
N ALA A 7 -8.25 20.50 0.67
CA ALA A 7 -7.95 20.99 -0.68
C ALA A 7 -7.34 19.92 -1.59
N GLU A 8 -6.42 19.09 -1.08
CA GLU A 8 -5.85 17.96 -1.82
C GLU A 8 -6.92 16.90 -2.14
N LEU A 9 -7.74 16.51 -1.15
CA LEU A 9 -8.84 15.57 -1.35
C LEU A 9 -9.88 16.10 -2.35
N TYR A 10 -10.15 17.40 -2.34
CA TYR A 10 -11.02 18.05 -3.32
C TYR A 10 -10.46 17.90 -4.74
N LYS A 11 -9.15 18.12 -4.94
CA LYS A 11 -8.47 17.91 -6.23
C LYS A 11 -8.60 16.45 -6.68
N VAL A 12 -8.30 15.50 -5.80
CA VAL A 12 -8.38 14.06 -6.09
C VAL A 12 -9.80 13.66 -6.49
N ARG A 13 -10.82 14.12 -5.78
CA ARG A 13 -12.23 13.80 -6.05
C ARG A 13 -12.71 14.30 -7.42
N ARG A 14 -12.19 15.42 -7.92
CA ARG A 14 -12.59 15.97 -9.23
C ARG A 14 -11.82 15.39 -10.42
N ARG A 15 -10.77 14.62 -10.18
CA ARG A 15 -10.00 13.98 -11.27
C ARG A 15 -10.77 12.79 -11.83
N LYS A 16 -10.86 12.75 -13.17
CA LYS A 16 -11.41 11.58 -13.89
C LYS A 16 -10.56 10.33 -13.65
N SER A 17 -9.24 10.47 -13.51
CA SER A 17 -8.33 9.34 -13.26
C SER A 17 -8.61 8.62 -11.94
N THR A 18 -9.03 9.35 -10.89
CA THR A 18 -9.41 8.75 -9.60
C THR A 18 -10.60 7.82 -9.76
N TRP A 19 -11.65 8.29 -10.42
CA TRP A 19 -12.86 7.48 -10.66
C TRP A 19 -12.59 6.32 -11.63
N ALA A 20 -11.76 6.53 -12.65
CA ALA A 20 -11.34 5.46 -13.55
C ALA A 20 -10.56 4.37 -12.82
N LEU A 21 -9.61 4.73 -11.94
CA LEU A 21 -8.86 3.76 -11.13
C LEU A 21 -9.77 3.03 -10.14
N LEU A 22 -10.66 3.74 -9.46
CA LEU A 22 -11.63 3.11 -8.53
C LEU A 22 -12.60 2.18 -9.25
N ALA A 23 -13.10 2.57 -10.42
CA ALA A 23 -13.98 1.72 -11.23
C ALA A 23 -13.24 0.48 -11.73
N LEU A 24 -11.98 0.62 -12.16
CA LEU A 24 -11.14 -0.51 -12.55
C LEU A 24 -10.89 -1.44 -11.37
N LEU A 25 -10.53 -0.90 -10.21
CA LEU A 25 -10.29 -1.66 -8.98
C LEU A 25 -11.52 -2.47 -8.56
N LEU A 26 -12.68 -1.82 -8.46
CA LEU A 26 -13.94 -2.48 -8.09
C LEU A 26 -14.43 -3.44 -9.17
N GLY A 27 -14.18 -3.13 -10.44
CA GLY A 27 -14.49 -4.02 -11.57
C GLY A 27 -13.64 -5.29 -11.55
N LEU A 28 -12.34 -5.17 -11.29
CA LEU A 28 -11.44 -6.31 -11.12
C LEU A 28 -11.80 -7.14 -9.88
N GLU A 29 -12.13 -6.50 -8.76
CA GLU A 29 -12.60 -7.19 -7.57
C GLU A 29 -13.92 -7.93 -7.83
N SER A 30 -14.86 -7.30 -8.53
CA SER A 30 -16.13 -7.93 -8.91
C SER A 30 -15.89 -9.13 -9.84
N LEU A 31 -14.98 -9.00 -10.81
CA LEU A 31 -14.58 -10.11 -11.69
C LEU A 31 -13.95 -11.25 -10.89
N TYR A 32 -13.08 -10.92 -9.93
CA TYR A 32 -12.45 -11.89 -9.04
C TYR A 32 -13.48 -12.66 -8.22
N ILE A 33 -14.46 -11.96 -7.62
CA ILE A 33 -15.57 -12.57 -6.90
C ILE A 33 -16.38 -13.52 -7.81
N LEU A 34 -16.62 -13.13 -9.06
CA LEU A 34 -17.35 -13.96 -10.03
C LEU A 34 -16.62 -15.28 -10.36
N LEU A 35 -15.30 -15.34 -10.27
CA LEU A 35 -14.54 -16.58 -10.47
C LEU A 35 -14.91 -17.65 -9.43
N PHE A 36 -15.37 -17.23 -8.26
CA PHE A 36 -15.79 -18.10 -7.17
C PHE A 36 -17.31 -18.26 -7.10
N ALA A 37 -18.11 -17.77 -8.05
CA ALA A 37 -19.57 -17.72 -7.95
C ALA A 37 -20.28 -19.06 -7.66
N HIS A 38 -19.63 -20.20 -7.91
CA HIS A 38 -20.14 -21.54 -7.60
C HIS A 38 -19.57 -22.17 -6.32
N GLY A 39 -18.62 -21.50 -5.68
CA GLY A 39 -17.95 -21.92 -4.45
C GLY A 39 -18.68 -21.49 -3.18
N GLU A 40 -18.04 -21.77 -2.06
CA GLU A 40 -18.53 -21.43 -0.72
C GLU A 40 -17.94 -20.09 -0.23
N CYS A 41 -18.59 -19.45 0.74
CA CYS A 41 -18.14 -18.16 1.30
C CYS A 41 -16.70 -18.21 1.83
N TYR A 42 -16.34 -19.26 2.59
CA TYR A 42 -14.99 -19.44 3.12
C TYR A 42 -13.91 -19.55 2.03
N GLU A 43 -14.23 -20.09 0.84
CA GLU A 43 -13.27 -20.21 -0.27
C GLU A 43 -12.92 -18.84 -0.82
N LEU A 44 -13.93 -17.98 -1.03
CA LEU A 44 -13.72 -16.58 -1.43
C LEU A 44 -12.87 -15.83 -0.41
N LEU A 45 -13.20 -15.97 0.89
CA LEU A 45 -12.50 -15.27 1.97
C LEU A 45 -11.03 -15.71 2.09
N ASN A 46 -10.75 -17.01 1.96
CA ASN A 46 -9.37 -17.52 1.97
C ASN A 46 -8.61 -17.06 0.73
N ALA A 47 -9.24 -17.07 -0.44
CA ALA A 47 -8.64 -16.59 -1.67
C ALA A 47 -8.32 -15.08 -1.59
N PHE A 48 -9.20 -14.29 -0.98
CA PHE A 48 -8.98 -12.85 -0.74
C PHE A 48 -7.73 -12.56 0.10
N VAL A 49 -7.33 -13.45 1.01
CA VAL A 49 -6.08 -13.25 1.79
C VAL A 49 -4.85 -13.22 0.87
N THR A 50 -4.83 -14.05 -0.18
CA THR A 50 -3.71 -14.11 -1.14
C THR A 50 -3.60 -12.84 -1.99
N THR A 51 -4.71 -12.11 -2.19
CA THR A 51 -4.72 -10.88 -3.00
C THR A 51 -4.25 -9.66 -2.21
N LEU A 52 -4.14 -9.74 -0.87
CA LEU A 52 -3.70 -8.62 -0.02
C LEU A 52 -2.32 -8.06 -0.40
N THR A 53 -1.43 -8.91 -0.93
CA THR A 53 -0.10 -8.50 -1.40
C THR A 53 -0.18 -7.49 -2.55
N LEU A 54 -1.25 -7.54 -3.37
CA LEU A 54 -1.50 -6.56 -4.44
C LEU A 54 -1.77 -5.15 -3.91
N GLY A 55 -2.00 -4.98 -2.61
CA GLY A 55 -2.12 -3.66 -2.00
C GLY A 55 -0.83 -2.83 -2.06
N LEU A 56 0.36 -3.45 -2.15
CA LEU A 56 1.63 -2.74 -2.29
C LEU A 56 1.79 -1.98 -3.62
N PRO A 57 1.56 -2.59 -4.80
CA PRO A 57 1.51 -1.84 -6.06
C PRO A 57 0.31 -0.89 -6.12
N MET A 58 -0.81 -1.21 -5.47
CA MET A 58 -1.93 -0.27 -5.37
C MET A 58 -1.59 0.98 -4.55
N ALA A 59 -0.78 0.87 -3.50
CA ALA A 59 -0.31 2.02 -2.73
C ALA A 59 0.51 3.00 -3.60
N LEU A 60 1.30 2.48 -4.56
CA LEU A 60 1.98 3.31 -5.56
C LEU A 60 0.98 4.06 -6.43
N LEU A 61 0.00 3.37 -7.02
CA LEU A 61 -0.99 4.00 -7.90
C LEU A 61 -1.83 5.06 -7.17
N LEU A 62 -2.21 4.80 -5.91
CA LEU A 62 -3.00 5.72 -5.09
C LEU A 62 -2.19 6.94 -4.64
N SER A 63 -0.91 6.77 -4.32
CA SER A 63 -0.01 7.91 -4.07
C SER A 63 0.27 8.72 -5.34
N ALA A 64 0.37 8.06 -6.50
CA ALA A 64 0.51 8.72 -7.80
C ALA A 64 -0.68 9.64 -8.11
N LEU A 65 -1.91 9.27 -7.73
CA LEU A 65 -3.08 10.14 -7.92
C LEU A 65 -2.92 11.49 -7.19
N VAL A 66 -2.40 11.48 -5.97
CA VAL A 66 -2.17 12.70 -5.15
C VAL A 66 -0.94 13.48 -5.63
N CYS A 67 0.10 12.77 -6.10
CA CYS A 67 1.36 13.37 -6.53
C CYS A 67 1.41 13.77 -8.01
N SER A 68 0.43 13.34 -8.82
CA SER A 68 0.39 13.56 -10.27
C SER A 68 0.50 15.03 -10.72
N ASP A 69 0.16 15.99 -9.85
CA ASP A 69 0.23 17.42 -10.17
C ASP A 69 1.62 18.03 -10.05
N MET A 70 2.53 17.38 -9.32
CA MET A 70 3.78 18.01 -8.86
C MET A 70 4.69 18.45 -10.00
N GLY A 71 4.83 17.62 -11.05
CA GLY A 71 5.76 17.89 -12.15
C GLY A 71 5.18 18.74 -13.27
N ARG A 72 3.86 18.69 -13.51
CA ARG A 72 3.25 19.19 -14.75
C ARG A 72 2.62 20.58 -14.65
N SER A 73 2.23 20.99 -13.44
CA SER A 73 1.36 22.17 -13.23
C SER A 73 2.02 23.33 -12.48
N GLY A 74 3.30 23.20 -12.10
CA GLY A 74 3.98 24.20 -11.26
C GLY A 74 3.35 24.39 -9.88
N THR A 75 2.40 23.53 -9.48
CA THR A 75 1.69 23.61 -8.19
C THR A 75 2.63 23.66 -7.00
N LEU A 76 3.71 22.89 -7.04
CA LEU A 76 4.71 22.91 -5.97
C LEU A 76 5.38 24.30 -5.82
N LYS A 77 5.66 24.98 -6.95
CA LYS A 77 6.21 26.34 -6.95
C LYS A 77 5.17 27.33 -6.43
N ASN A 78 3.92 27.22 -6.87
CA ASN A 78 2.83 28.08 -6.42
C ASN A 78 2.55 27.95 -4.91
N GLU A 79 2.56 26.73 -4.38
CA GLU A 79 2.37 26.46 -2.94
C GLU A 79 3.51 27.03 -2.09
N LEU A 80 4.74 27.02 -2.61
CA LEU A 80 5.89 27.62 -1.93
C LEU A 80 5.89 29.14 -2.01
N SER A 81 5.53 29.71 -3.16
CA SER A 81 5.33 31.16 -3.31
C SER A 81 4.20 31.69 -2.43
N ALA A 82 3.18 30.86 -2.15
CA ALA A 82 2.14 31.16 -1.17
C ALA A 82 2.59 31.09 0.30
N GLY A 83 3.87 30.78 0.56
CA GLY A 83 4.47 30.76 1.90
C GLY A 83 4.18 29.50 2.71
N LEU A 84 3.70 28.41 2.10
CA LEU A 84 3.47 27.16 2.84
C LEU A 84 4.80 26.49 3.21
N PRO A 85 4.97 26.05 4.48
CA PRO A 85 6.19 25.37 4.88
C PRO A 85 6.30 24.02 4.17
N ARG A 86 7.52 23.66 3.75
CA ARG A 86 7.80 22.43 2.99
C ARG A 86 7.34 21.16 3.70
N SER A 87 7.48 21.08 5.03
CA SER A 87 6.99 19.95 5.82
C SER A 87 5.46 19.81 5.77
N ARG A 88 4.73 20.93 5.69
CA ARG A 88 3.26 20.95 5.59
C ARG A 88 2.78 20.45 4.24
N ILE A 89 3.48 20.78 3.16
CA ILE A 89 3.19 20.28 1.82
C ILE A 89 3.41 18.76 1.78
N TYR A 90 4.58 18.29 2.23
CA TYR A 90 4.91 16.86 2.22
C TYR A 90 3.93 16.02 3.06
N LEU A 91 3.80 16.35 4.35
CA LEU A 91 2.93 15.61 5.27
C LEU A 91 1.45 15.74 4.88
N GLY A 92 1.04 16.90 4.36
CA GLY A 92 -0.31 17.12 3.86
C GLY A 92 -0.66 16.20 2.70
N LYS A 93 0.25 16.02 1.74
CA LYS A 93 0.06 15.10 0.62
C LYS A 93 0.11 13.64 1.06
N LEU A 94 1.03 13.27 1.95
CA LEU A 94 1.10 11.93 2.53
C LEU A 94 -0.21 11.55 3.25
N LEU A 95 -0.72 12.44 4.11
CA LEU A 95 -1.99 12.20 4.82
C LEU A 95 -3.19 12.15 3.87
N SER A 96 -3.18 12.96 2.81
CA SER A 96 -4.24 12.92 1.79
C SER A 96 -4.21 11.60 1.02
N ALA A 97 -3.02 11.12 0.64
CA ALA A 97 -2.85 9.81 0.01
C ALA A 97 -3.28 8.67 0.94
N LEU A 98 -2.98 8.78 2.24
CA LEU A 98 -3.40 7.81 3.24
C LEU A 98 -4.93 7.73 3.35
N ILE A 99 -5.62 8.87 3.39
CA ILE A 99 -7.08 8.91 3.44
C ILE A 99 -7.69 8.27 2.18
N VAL A 100 -7.17 8.62 0.99
CA VAL A 100 -7.63 8.02 -0.27
C VAL A 100 -7.42 6.52 -0.29
N ALA A 101 -6.25 6.05 0.19
CA ALA A 101 -5.95 4.63 0.25
C ALA A 101 -6.83 3.87 1.24
N LEU A 102 -7.11 4.44 2.41
CA LEU A 102 -8.03 3.84 3.39
C LEU A 102 -9.47 3.76 2.87
N ILE A 103 -9.93 4.77 2.12
CA ILE A 103 -11.25 4.72 1.47
C ILE A 103 -11.28 3.62 0.41
N ALA A 104 -10.26 3.55 -0.46
CA ALA A 104 -10.18 2.50 -1.48
C ALA A 104 -10.15 1.10 -0.86
N LEU A 105 -9.37 0.91 0.22
CA LEU A 105 -9.32 -0.33 0.98
C LEU A 105 -10.70 -0.70 1.55
N ALA A 106 -11.37 0.26 2.21
CA ALA A 106 -12.69 0.02 2.78
C ALA A 106 -13.72 -0.37 1.72
N LEU A 107 -13.64 0.20 0.51
CA LEU A 107 -14.51 -0.17 -0.60
C LEU A 107 -14.24 -1.59 -1.11
N VAL A 108 -12.98 -1.98 -1.30
CA VAL A 108 -12.62 -3.34 -1.76
C VAL A 108 -12.99 -4.39 -0.73
N VAL A 109 -12.57 -4.21 0.54
CA VAL A 109 -12.90 -5.13 1.62
C VAL A 109 -14.41 -5.18 1.84
N GLY A 110 -15.08 -4.03 1.82
CA GLY A 110 -16.53 -3.95 1.97
C GLY A 110 -17.26 -4.68 0.85
N LEU A 111 -16.79 -4.55 -0.40
CA LEU A 111 -17.35 -5.28 -1.54
C LEU A 111 -17.16 -6.79 -1.41
N CYS A 112 -15.96 -7.25 -1.05
CA CYS A 112 -15.66 -8.67 -0.86
C CYS A 112 -16.52 -9.29 0.25
N LEU A 113 -16.59 -8.63 1.42
CA LEU A 113 -17.40 -9.10 2.56
C LEU A 113 -18.91 -9.06 2.26
N ALA A 114 -19.39 -8.00 1.59
CA ALA A 114 -20.79 -7.90 1.21
C ALA A 114 -21.16 -8.96 0.16
N ALA A 115 -20.30 -9.20 -0.83
CA ALA A 115 -20.52 -10.23 -1.83
C ALA A 115 -20.50 -11.63 -1.21
N GLY A 116 -19.52 -11.94 -0.36
CA GLY A 116 -19.46 -13.21 0.37
C GLY A 116 -20.71 -13.45 1.22
N GLY A 117 -21.16 -12.44 1.97
CA GLY A 117 -22.35 -12.57 2.81
C GLY A 117 -23.68 -12.66 2.04
N LEU A 118 -23.81 -12.02 0.87
CA LEU A 118 -25.08 -11.92 0.13
C LEU A 118 -25.22 -12.91 -1.02
N LEU A 119 -24.13 -13.27 -1.70
CA LEU A 119 -24.16 -14.00 -2.97
C LEU A 119 -23.75 -15.46 -2.83
N PHE A 120 -22.98 -15.81 -1.78
CA PHE A 120 -22.38 -17.14 -1.63
C PHE A 120 -23.18 -18.05 -0.70
N ARG A 121 -22.97 -19.35 -0.88
CA ARG A 121 -23.50 -20.38 0.01
C ARG A 121 -22.72 -20.40 1.32
N HIS A 122 -23.44 -20.78 2.37
CA HIS A 122 -22.96 -20.85 3.75
C HIS A 122 -23.22 -22.26 4.29
N SER A 123 -22.49 -23.24 3.76
CA SER A 123 -22.70 -24.64 4.12
C SER A 123 -22.27 -24.99 5.54
N ASP A 124 -21.24 -24.32 6.09
CA ASP A 124 -20.78 -24.51 7.46
C ASP A 124 -20.44 -23.16 8.15
N PRO A 125 -21.28 -22.69 9.10
CA PRO A 125 -21.06 -21.42 9.78
C PRO A 125 -19.83 -21.42 10.71
N ALA A 126 -19.26 -22.58 11.05
CA ALA A 126 -18.00 -22.63 11.78
C ALA A 126 -16.81 -22.28 10.87
N GLN A 127 -16.80 -22.77 9.63
CA GLN A 127 -15.76 -22.49 8.65
C GLN A 127 -15.79 -21.04 8.18
N ASP A 128 -16.98 -20.48 7.94
CA ASP A 128 -17.12 -19.07 7.57
C ASP A 128 -16.60 -18.14 8.66
N ARG A 129 -16.86 -18.45 9.94
CA ARG A 129 -16.31 -17.69 11.08
C ARG A 129 -14.80 -17.81 11.19
N ALA A 130 -14.23 -18.98 10.93
CA ALA A 130 -12.79 -19.18 10.92
C ALA A 130 -12.14 -18.37 9.79
N ALA A 131 -12.69 -18.42 8.58
CA ALA A 131 -12.20 -17.65 7.44
C ALA A 131 -12.31 -16.13 7.68
N LEU A 132 -13.41 -15.65 8.25
CA LEU A 132 -13.56 -14.25 8.66
C LEU A 132 -12.52 -13.82 9.70
N ALA A 133 -12.20 -14.68 10.67
CA ALA A 133 -11.17 -14.41 11.67
C ALA A 133 -9.77 -14.31 11.03
N VAL A 134 -9.47 -15.19 10.06
CA VAL A 134 -8.24 -15.16 9.28
C VAL A 134 -8.15 -13.87 8.46
N VAL A 135 -9.21 -13.50 7.73
CA VAL A 135 -9.27 -12.24 6.98
C VAL A 135 -9.07 -11.04 7.90
N GLY A 136 -9.72 -11.02 9.07
CA GLY A 136 -9.55 -9.94 10.05
C GLY A 136 -8.12 -9.80 10.56
N TYR A 137 -7.46 -10.93 10.88
CA TYR A 137 -6.06 -10.95 11.26
C TYR A 137 -5.15 -10.45 10.13
N CYS A 138 -5.31 -10.99 8.91
CA CYS A 138 -4.48 -10.64 7.76
C CYS A 138 -4.67 -9.18 7.35
N LEU A 139 -5.88 -8.63 7.43
CA LEU A 139 -6.13 -7.20 7.22
C LEU A 139 -5.43 -6.34 8.28
N ALA A 140 -5.47 -6.75 9.55
CA ALA A 140 -4.81 -6.03 10.63
C ALA A 140 -3.27 -6.05 10.50
N ALA A 141 -2.71 -7.13 9.94
CA ALA A 141 -1.29 -7.25 9.65
C ALA A 141 -0.89 -6.52 8.35
N ALA A 142 -1.74 -6.55 7.32
CA ALA A 142 -1.50 -5.93 6.02
C ALA A 142 -1.56 -4.39 6.06
N LEU A 143 -2.45 -3.82 6.87
CA LEU A 143 -2.66 -2.38 6.98
C LEU A 143 -1.36 -1.59 7.23
N PRO A 144 -0.57 -1.87 8.29
CA PRO A 144 0.68 -1.14 8.51
C PRO A 144 1.68 -1.32 7.37
N LEU A 145 1.71 -2.48 6.72
CA LEU A 145 2.61 -2.76 5.60
C LEU A 145 2.25 -1.93 4.36
N TRP A 146 0.96 -1.82 4.01
CA TRP A 146 0.50 -0.95 2.93
C TRP A 146 0.79 0.52 3.23
N VAL A 147 0.61 0.95 4.49
CA VAL A 147 0.94 2.32 4.92
C VAL A 147 2.45 2.58 4.78
N GLY A 148 3.30 1.62 5.11
CA GLY A 148 4.74 1.67 4.86
C GLY A 148 5.08 1.83 3.37
N GLY A 149 4.44 1.02 2.51
CA GLY A 149 4.59 1.10 1.06
C GLY A 149 4.13 2.44 0.48
N LEU A 150 3.03 2.99 1.00
CA LEU A 150 2.56 4.33 0.65
C LEU A 150 3.59 5.41 1.00
N GLY A 151 4.22 5.31 2.18
CA GLY A 151 5.28 6.21 2.61
C GLY A 151 6.50 6.17 1.68
N LEU A 152 6.91 4.97 1.27
CA LEU A 152 7.98 4.76 0.29
C LEU A 152 7.64 5.38 -1.08
N ALA A 153 6.45 5.09 -1.60
CA ALA A 153 6.01 5.64 -2.88
C ALA A 153 5.99 7.18 -2.84
N GLN A 154 5.46 7.77 -1.76
CA GLN A 154 5.43 9.20 -1.55
C GLN A 154 6.84 9.81 -1.52
N MET A 155 7.77 9.18 -0.81
CA MET A 155 9.17 9.61 -0.78
C MET A 155 9.76 9.60 -2.19
N LEU A 156 9.58 8.52 -2.96
CA LEU A 156 10.12 8.42 -4.33
C LEU A 156 9.58 9.52 -5.25
N PHE A 157 8.28 9.84 -5.18
CA PHE A 157 7.71 10.95 -5.96
C PHE A 157 8.31 12.32 -5.62
N PHE A 158 8.77 12.54 -4.38
CA PHE A 158 9.42 13.78 -3.97
C PHE A 158 10.93 13.80 -4.25
N LEU A 159 11.59 12.64 -4.27
CA LEU A 159 13.02 12.53 -4.53
C LEU A 159 13.32 12.57 -6.04
N VAL A 160 12.53 11.86 -6.84
CA VAL A 160 12.79 11.66 -8.27
C VAL A 160 12.09 12.75 -9.09
N PRO A 161 12.79 13.44 -10.02
CA PRO A 161 12.17 14.50 -10.83
C PRO A 161 11.07 13.99 -11.77
N SER A 162 11.22 12.80 -12.35
CA SER A 162 10.27 12.20 -13.29
C SER A 162 9.34 11.22 -12.59
N PRO A 163 8.01 11.41 -12.68
CA PRO A 163 7.03 10.51 -12.06
C PRO A 163 7.18 9.05 -12.50
N GLY A 164 7.40 8.81 -13.81
CA GLY A 164 7.59 7.46 -14.33
C GLY A 164 8.85 6.75 -13.81
N ALA A 165 9.92 7.50 -13.49
CA ALA A 165 11.10 6.89 -12.88
C ALA A 165 10.88 6.58 -11.38
N ALA A 166 10.09 7.41 -10.67
CA ALA A 166 9.68 7.11 -9.31
C ALA A 166 8.86 5.81 -9.24
N GLU A 167 7.90 5.66 -10.16
CA GLU A 167 7.09 4.45 -10.30
C GLU A 167 7.96 3.23 -10.64
N SER A 168 8.86 3.37 -11.60
CA SER A 168 9.77 2.29 -12.00
C SER A 168 10.67 1.84 -10.85
N LEU A 169 11.23 2.77 -10.07
CA LEU A 169 12.05 2.44 -8.90
C LEU A 169 11.26 1.73 -7.81
N TYR A 170 10.00 2.12 -7.59
CA TYR A 170 9.12 1.41 -6.65
C TYR A 170 8.85 -0.02 -7.11
N PHE A 171 8.56 -0.23 -8.41
CA PHE A 171 8.36 -1.57 -8.96
C PHE A 171 9.62 -2.43 -8.89
N VAL A 172 10.79 -1.85 -9.19
CA VAL A 172 12.06 -2.55 -9.03
C VAL A 172 12.26 -2.94 -7.57
N TRP A 173 11.97 -2.04 -6.63
CA TRP A 173 12.04 -2.36 -5.21
C TRP A 173 11.07 -3.48 -4.82
N PHE A 174 9.82 -3.44 -5.30
CA PHE A 174 8.80 -4.43 -4.95
C PHE A 174 9.11 -5.83 -5.51
N VAL A 175 9.54 -5.92 -6.77
CA VAL A 175 9.74 -7.20 -7.46
C VAL A 175 11.15 -7.75 -7.28
N PHE A 176 12.18 -6.92 -7.48
CA PHE A 176 13.55 -7.41 -7.58
C PHE A 176 14.23 -7.59 -6.23
N LEU A 177 13.97 -6.75 -5.22
CA LEU A 177 14.66 -6.90 -3.93
C LEU A 177 14.29 -8.18 -3.21
N ASP A 178 13.01 -8.56 -3.24
CA ASP A 178 12.56 -9.78 -2.59
C ASP A 178 13.12 -11.03 -3.29
N TRP A 179 13.07 -11.02 -4.62
CA TRP A 179 13.64 -12.07 -5.45
C TRP A 179 15.15 -12.21 -5.24
N MET A 180 15.88 -11.09 -5.28
CA MET A 180 17.34 -11.09 -5.13
C MET A 180 17.76 -11.54 -3.73
N ALA A 181 17.05 -11.10 -2.70
CA ALA A 181 17.34 -11.51 -1.34
C ALA A 181 17.03 -13.02 -1.13
N SER A 182 15.99 -13.55 -1.79
CA SER A 182 15.64 -14.98 -1.75
C SER A 182 16.70 -15.84 -2.45
N LEU A 183 17.22 -15.36 -3.59
CA LEU A 183 18.32 -16.03 -4.28
C LEU A 183 19.58 -16.10 -3.40
N ILE A 184 19.89 -15.02 -2.68
CA ILE A 184 21.06 -14.97 -1.80
C ILE A 184 20.88 -15.92 -0.61
N THR A 185 19.72 -15.94 0.05
CA THR A 185 19.49 -16.85 1.18
C THR A 185 19.48 -18.32 0.77
N TRP A 186 19.08 -18.64 -0.46
CA TRP A 186 19.10 -20.02 -0.97
C TRP A 186 20.50 -20.50 -1.39
N ASN A 187 21.36 -19.61 -1.89
CA ASN A 187 22.65 -20.01 -2.50
C ASN A 187 23.87 -19.68 -1.63
N ALA A 188 23.80 -18.66 -0.78
CA ALA A 188 24.92 -18.26 0.07
C ALA A 188 24.88 -19.03 1.41
N GLN A 189 26.05 -19.22 2.00
CA GLN A 189 26.20 -19.75 3.36
C GLN A 189 27.00 -18.77 4.22
N GLY A 190 26.88 -18.92 5.54
CA GLY A 190 27.61 -18.11 6.50
C GLY A 190 27.02 -16.69 6.69
N PRO A 191 27.86 -15.67 6.97
CA PRO A 191 27.40 -14.36 7.42
C PRO A 191 26.61 -13.59 6.35
N LEU A 192 26.87 -13.85 5.07
CA LEU A 192 26.17 -13.19 3.97
C LEU A 192 24.70 -13.65 3.87
N ALA A 193 24.42 -14.93 4.12
CA ALA A 193 23.06 -15.46 4.17
C ALA A 193 22.28 -14.91 5.38
N GLN A 194 22.95 -14.77 6.53
CA GLN A 194 22.35 -14.18 7.74
C GLN A 194 21.99 -12.70 7.52
N ALA A 195 22.89 -11.94 6.88
CA ALA A 195 22.64 -10.55 6.53
C ALA A 195 21.48 -10.40 5.53
N ALA A 196 21.43 -11.28 4.51
CA ALA A 196 20.33 -11.30 3.55
C ALA A 196 18.99 -11.64 4.21
N ALA A 197 18.95 -12.64 5.09
CA ALA A 197 17.74 -12.99 5.84
C ALA A 197 17.26 -11.85 6.77
N ALA A 198 18.20 -11.15 7.41
CA ALA A 198 17.88 -9.96 8.22
C ALA A 198 17.29 -8.85 7.34
N LEU A 199 17.85 -8.60 6.16
CA LEU A 199 17.29 -7.64 5.20
C LEU A 199 15.90 -8.07 4.71
N GLN A 200 15.70 -9.35 4.40
CA GLN A 200 14.38 -9.88 4.01
C GLN A 200 13.33 -9.67 5.08
N SER A 201 13.68 -9.88 6.35
CA SER A 201 12.73 -9.67 7.45
C SER A 201 12.22 -8.22 7.53
N LEU A 202 12.96 -7.26 6.99
CA LEU A 202 12.59 -5.85 6.93
C LEU A 202 11.87 -5.47 5.63
N LEU A 203 11.81 -6.35 4.62
CA LEU A 203 11.09 -6.07 3.38
C LEU A 203 9.58 -6.23 3.61
N LEU A 204 8.82 -5.24 3.15
CA LEU A 204 7.36 -5.24 3.25
C LEU A 204 6.76 -6.44 2.48
N SER A 205 7.26 -6.73 1.28
CA SER A 205 6.78 -7.85 0.45
C SER A 205 7.02 -9.22 1.10
N TRP A 206 8.19 -9.43 1.71
CA TRP A 206 8.51 -10.66 2.42
C TRP A 206 7.55 -10.90 3.58
N THR A 207 7.25 -9.86 4.37
CA THR A 207 6.28 -9.96 5.48
C THR A 207 4.86 -10.29 5.00
N PHE A 208 4.47 -9.88 3.78
CA PHE A 208 3.21 -10.31 3.17
C PHE A 208 3.21 -11.81 2.86
N GLY A 209 4.32 -12.34 2.31
CA GLY A 209 4.44 -13.78 2.03
C GLY A 209 4.31 -14.66 3.27
N GLN A 210 4.66 -14.15 4.46
CA GLN A 210 4.50 -14.88 5.72
C GLN A 210 3.03 -14.97 6.20
N LEU A 211 2.12 -14.15 5.65
CA LEU A 211 0.69 -14.17 6.02
C LEU A 211 -0.05 -15.40 5.50
N GLU A 212 0.53 -16.13 4.53
CA GLU A 212 0.01 -17.43 4.06
C GLU A 212 0.42 -18.59 5.00
N GLY A 213 1.33 -18.32 5.94
CA GLY A 213 1.86 -19.30 6.89
C GLY A 213 1.11 -19.33 8.22
N VAL A 214 1.84 -19.67 9.30
CA VAL A 214 1.26 -19.79 10.64
C VAL A 214 1.02 -18.39 11.23
N LEU A 215 -0.26 -18.09 11.51
CA LEU A 215 -0.69 -16.81 12.08
C LEU A 215 -0.36 -16.75 13.58
N THR A 216 0.65 -15.96 13.93
CA THR A 216 1.12 -15.80 15.31
C THR A 216 0.99 -14.35 15.78
N ARG A 217 0.94 -14.12 17.10
CA ARG A 217 0.97 -12.74 17.63
C ARG A 217 2.29 -12.03 17.31
N GLU A 218 3.37 -12.79 17.22
CA GLU A 218 4.70 -12.28 16.87
C GLU A 218 4.74 -11.75 15.44
N LEU A 219 4.15 -12.48 14.48
CA LEU A 219 4.04 -12.02 13.10
C LEU A 219 3.23 -10.73 13.00
N LEU A 220 2.12 -10.61 13.74
CA LEU A 220 1.33 -9.39 13.76
C LEU A 220 2.15 -8.21 14.29
N ALA A 221 2.85 -8.38 15.41
CA ALA A 221 3.72 -7.34 15.97
C ALA A 221 4.84 -6.96 14.99
N HIS A 222 5.45 -7.95 14.32
CA HIS A 222 6.47 -7.74 13.31
C HIS A 222 5.96 -6.92 12.12
N SER A 223 4.77 -7.25 11.58
CA SER A 223 4.16 -6.49 10.48
C SER A 223 3.91 -5.02 10.84
N TRP A 224 3.50 -4.76 12.08
CA TRP A 224 3.35 -3.39 12.60
C TRP A 224 4.68 -2.66 12.72
N LEU A 225 5.71 -3.32 13.27
CA LEU A 225 7.05 -2.75 13.40
C LEU A 225 7.66 -2.41 12.05
N VAL A 226 7.60 -3.33 11.09
CA VAL A 226 8.14 -3.14 9.74
C VAL A 226 7.36 -2.05 9.01
N GLY A 227 6.03 -2.12 8.99
CA GLY A 227 5.19 -1.14 8.30
C GLY A 227 5.35 0.29 8.83
N LEU A 228 5.27 0.47 10.15
CA LEU A 228 5.46 1.78 10.77
C LEU A 228 6.92 2.25 10.71
N GLY A 229 7.88 1.32 10.79
CA GLY A 229 9.30 1.62 10.61
C GLY A 229 9.58 2.20 9.22
N TRP A 230 9.07 1.56 8.17
CA TRP A 230 9.14 2.07 6.81
C TRP A 230 8.48 3.44 6.67
N LEU A 231 7.26 3.62 7.20
CA LEU A 231 6.58 4.91 7.16
C LEU A 231 7.41 6.01 7.84
N ALA A 232 7.94 5.75 9.04
CA ALA A 232 8.71 6.71 9.80
C ALA A 232 10.02 7.10 9.07
N VAL A 233 10.78 6.12 8.58
CA VAL A 233 12.05 6.34 7.87
C VAL A 233 11.80 7.09 6.56
N THR A 234 10.89 6.60 5.72
CA THR A 234 10.59 7.21 4.42
C THR A 234 10.01 8.62 4.56
N SER A 235 9.13 8.85 5.54
CA SER A 235 8.61 10.19 5.82
C SER A 235 9.69 11.15 6.32
N SER A 236 10.59 10.69 7.18
CA SER A 236 11.70 11.50 7.70
C SER A 236 12.66 11.89 6.57
N VAL A 237 13.09 10.92 5.76
CA VAL A 237 13.96 11.13 4.61
C VAL A 237 13.29 12.07 3.60
N GLY A 238 12.02 11.82 3.26
CA GLY A 238 11.26 12.65 2.33
C GLY A 238 11.17 14.12 2.77
N VAL A 239 10.88 14.37 4.06
CA VAL A 239 10.85 15.74 4.62
C VAL A 239 12.24 16.38 4.61
N LEU A 240 13.28 15.65 5.02
CA LEU A 240 14.66 16.17 5.10
C LEU A 240 15.21 16.54 3.73
N VAL A 241 15.02 15.66 2.73
CA VAL A 241 15.46 15.91 1.35
C VAL A 241 14.67 17.07 0.76
N PHE A 242 13.34 17.11 0.96
CA PHE A 242 12.51 18.19 0.44
C PHE A 242 12.86 19.56 1.04
N ARG A 243 13.28 19.62 2.31
CA ARG A 243 13.78 20.85 2.93
C ARG A 243 15.05 21.39 2.26
N ARG A 244 15.94 20.51 1.78
CA ARG A 244 17.22 20.89 1.17
C ARG A 244 17.17 21.12 -0.34
N ARG A 245 16.12 20.62 -1.01
CA ARG A 245 16.00 20.69 -2.47
C ARG A 245 15.73 22.13 -2.95
N GLU A 246 16.62 22.69 -3.75
CA GLU A 246 16.34 23.93 -4.47
C GLU A 246 15.40 23.64 -5.64
N LEU A 247 14.26 24.33 -5.67
CA LEU A 247 13.32 24.23 -6.79
C LEU A 247 13.65 25.36 -7.76
N ARG A 248 14.37 25.02 -8.83
CA ARG A 248 14.59 25.92 -9.97
C ARG A 248 13.33 25.99 -10.82
#